data_AF-A0AAD4BHF2-F1
#
_entry.id   AF-A0AAD4BHF2-F1
#
_cell.length_a   1.000
_cell.length_b   1.000
_cell.length_c   1.000
_cell.angle_alpha   90.00
_cell.angle_beta   90.00
_cell.angle_gamma   90.00
#
_symmetry.space_group_name_H-M   'P 1'
#
loop_
_entity.id
_entity.type
_entity.pdbx_description
1 polymer ?
#
loop_
_entity_poly.entity_id
_entity_poly.type
_entity_poly.pdbx_seq_one_letter_code
_entity_poly.pdbx_strand_id
1 'polypeptide(L)' 'SLPLVETALQEHLGSRYVASDWSLALKMVMDAEGDAEKASEAVEKLASAACQRSGLVVKLQKPPQL' A
#
# COMPACT_ATOMS: atom_id res chain seq x y z
N SER A 1 -15.88 -5.52 -3.54
CA SER A 1 -14.75 -4.68 -4.00
C SER A 1 -15.21 -3.82 -5.15
N LEU A 2 -14.92 -2.51 -5.15
CA LEU A 2 -14.99 -1.71 -6.36
C LEU A 2 -13.72 -1.94 -7.20
N PRO A 3 -13.75 -2.75 -8.27
CA PRO A 3 -12.54 -3.18 -8.99
C PRO A 3 -11.76 -2.01 -9.60
N LEU A 4 -12.43 -0.88 -9.88
CA LEU A 4 -11.80 0.36 -10.34
C LEU A 4 -10.89 1.00 -9.27
N VAL A 5 -11.35 1.00 -8.01
CA VAL A 5 -10.62 1.60 -6.89
C VAL A 5 -9.40 0.75 -6.54
N GLU A 6 -9.54 -0.57 -6.53
CA GLU A 6 -8.42 -1.49 -6.32
C GLU A 6 -7.34 -1.30 -7.39
N THR A 7 -7.72 -1.25 -8.66
CA THR A 7 -6.78 -1.06 -9.78
C THR A 7 -6.01 0.26 -9.66
N ALA A 8 -6.71 1.37 -9.36
CA ALA A 8 -6.07 2.67 -9.18
C ALA A 8 -5.09 2.69 -8.00
N LEU A 9 -5.42 2.02 -6.89
CA LEU A 9 -4.55 1.88 -5.73
C LEU A 9 -3.33 1.02 -6.04
N GLN A 10 -3.49 -0.09 -6.77
CA GLN A 10 -2.38 -0.94 -7.22
C GLN A 10 -1.40 -0.17 -8.10
N GLU A 11 -1.89 0.62 -9.06
CA GLU A 11 -1.05 1.45 -9.92
C GLU A 11 -0.29 2.51 -9.11
N HIS A 12 -0.99 3.22 -8.22
CA HIS A 12 -0.38 4.25 -7.39
C HIS A 12 0.71 3.68 -6.48
N LEU A 13 0.43 2.59 -5.77
CA LEU A 13 1.36 1.95 -4.85
C LEU A 13 2.52 1.26 -5.59
N GLY A 14 2.24 0.55 -6.68
CA GLY A 14 3.24 -0.14 -7.50
C GLY A 14 4.26 0.78 -8.17
N SER A 15 3.87 2.03 -8.42
CA SER A 15 4.76 3.07 -8.95
C SER A 15 5.79 3.58 -7.94
N ARG A 16 5.45 3.56 -6.63
CA ARG A 16 6.25 4.18 -5.56
C ARG A 16 6.95 3.18 -4.64
N TYR A 17 6.36 2.00 -4.46
CA TYR A 17 6.77 1.03 -3.45
C TYR A 17 6.97 -0.36 -4.07
N VAL A 18 7.84 -1.17 -3.44
CA VAL A 18 8.01 -2.57 -3.84
C VAL A 18 6.77 -3.39 -3.47
N ALA A 19 6.38 -4.33 -4.33
CA ALA A 19 5.12 -5.09 -4.17
C ALA A 19 5.00 -5.78 -2.80
N SER A 20 6.12 -6.25 -2.25
CA SER A 20 6.20 -6.90 -0.93
C SER A 20 5.77 -6.00 0.24
N ASP A 21 5.84 -4.67 0.05
CA ASP A 21 5.55 -3.71 1.11
C ASP A 21 4.10 -3.22 1.11
N TRP A 22 3.42 -3.26 -0.05
CA TRP A 22 2.07 -2.67 -0.19
C TRP A 22 0.98 -3.66 -0.58
N SER A 23 1.30 -4.80 -1.21
CA SER A 23 0.29 -5.76 -1.67
C SER A 23 -0.52 -6.38 -0.53
N LEU A 24 0.15 -6.72 0.58
CA LEU A 24 -0.49 -7.28 1.77
C LEU A 24 -1.43 -6.26 2.43
N ALA A 25 -0.99 -5.00 2.48
CA ALA A 25 -1.75 -3.90 3.06
C ALA A 25 -3.00 -3.58 2.24
N LEU A 26 -2.85 -3.51 0.90
CA LEU A 26 -3.96 -3.30 -0.01
C LEU A 26 -5.00 -4.41 0.12
N LYS A 27 -4.56 -5.67 0.20
CA LYS A 27 -5.45 -6.81 0.41
C LYS A 27 -6.25 -6.68 1.70
N MET A 28 -5.63 -6.30 2.82
CA MET A 28 -6.35 -6.09 4.08
C MET A 28 -7.40 -4.98 3.99
N VAL A 29 -7.11 -3.89 3.27
CA VAL A 29 -8.06 -2.78 3.09
C VAL A 29 -9.25 -3.21 2.22
N MET A 30 -9.00 -3.97 1.14
CA MET A 30 -10.06 -4.49 0.27
C MET A 30 -10.89 -5.57 0.99
N ASP A 31 -10.28 -6.42 1.81
CA ASP A 31 -10.96 -7.44 2.61
C ASP A 31 -11.79 -6.81 3.75
N ALA A 32 -11.48 -5.58 4.15
CA ALA A 32 -12.25 -4.78 5.12
C ALA A 32 -13.35 -3.91 4.47
N GLU A 33 -13.59 -4.03 3.16
CA GLU A 33 -14.62 -3.25 2.48
C GLU A 33 -16.02 -3.56 3.05
N GLY A 34 -16.66 -2.54 3.63
CA GLY A 34 -17.94 -2.65 4.33
C GLY A 34 -17.86 -2.59 5.86
N ASP A 35 -16.65 -2.57 6.43
CA ASP A 35 -16.42 -2.48 7.88
C ASP A 35 -15.36 -1.40 8.17
N ALA A 36 -15.83 -0.18 8.42
CA ALA A 36 -14.98 1.00 8.58
C ALA A 36 -14.03 0.90 9.79
N GLU A 37 -14.42 0.17 10.85
CA GLU A 37 -13.54 -0.06 12.00
C GLU A 37 -12.39 -0.99 11.63
N LYS A 38 -12.64 -2.07 10.90
CA LYS A 38 -11.57 -2.96 10.41
C LYS A 38 -10.65 -2.26 9.41
N ALA A 39 -11.18 -1.39 8.56
CA ALA A 39 -10.36 -0.59 7.65
C ALA A 39 -9.43 0.35 8.43
N SER A 40 -9.92 0.99 9.48
CA SER A 40 -9.10 1.84 10.36
C SER A 40 -8.03 1.04 11.09
N GLU A 41 -8.38 -0.12 11.65
CA GLU A 41 -7.43 -1.00 12.35
C GLU A 41 -6.33 -1.52 11.38
N ALA A 42 -6.70 -1.85 10.14
CA ALA A 42 -5.74 -2.26 9.12
C ALA A 42 -4.78 -1.13 8.72
N VAL A 43 -5.27 0.12 8.66
CA VAL A 43 -4.43 1.30 8.39
C VAL A 43 -3.48 1.59 9.55
N GLU A 44 -3.93 1.46 10.80
CA GLU A 44 -3.04 1.59 11.97
C GLU A 44 -1.97 0.49 12.01
N LYS A 45 -2.33 -0.76 11.70
CA LYS A 45 -1.37 -1.87 11.58
C LYS A 45 -0.37 -1.63 10.46
N LEU A 46 -0.82 -1.10 9.32
CA LEU A 46 0.07 -0.70 8.22
C LEU A 46 1.02 0.42 8.65
N ALA A 47 0.51 1.46 9.32
CA ALA A 47 1.31 2.57 9.81
C ALA A 47 2.35 2.12 10.84
N SER A 48 1.96 1.25 11.78
CA SER A 48 2.85 0.68 12.79
C SER A 48 3.92 -0.22 12.17
N ALA A 49 3.54 -1.10 11.22
CA ALA A 49 4.48 -1.94 10.49
C ALA A 49 5.45 -1.11 9.63
N ALA A 50 4.97 -0.03 9.00
CA ALA A 50 5.79 0.93 8.25
C ALA A 50 6.69 1.80 9.13
N CYS A 51 6.29 2.06 10.38
CA CYS A 51 7.10 2.81 11.34
C CYS A 51 8.19 1.93 11.97
N GLN A 52 7.88 0.66 12.24
CA GLN A 52 8.83 -0.33 12.78
C GLN A 52 9.81 -0.86 11.72
N ARG A 53 9.38 -0.94 10.46
CA ARG A 53 10.28 -1.14 9.32
C ARG A 53 10.77 0.22 8.86
N SER A 54 11.94 0.64 9.31
CA SER A 54 12.72 1.76 8.74
C SER A 54 13.17 1.53 7.28
N GLY A 55 12.33 0.88 6.45
CA GLY A 55 12.66 0.33 5.15
C GLY A 55 11.44 0.14 4.25
N LEU A 56 10.55 1.15 4.18
CA LEU A 56 9.78 1.34 2.95
C LEU A 56 10.78 1.66 1.84
N VAL A 57 11.11 0.66 1.02
CA VAL A 57 12.07 0.83 -0.06
C VAL A 57 11.36 1.58 -1.18
N VAL A 58 11.57 2.89 -1.21
CA VAL A 58 11.13 3.73 -2.33
C VAL A 58 11.86 3.25 -3.57
N LYS A 59 11.10 2.95 -4.64
CA LYS A 59 11.72 2.75 -5.96
C LYS A 59 12.34 4.07 -6.39
N LEU A 60 13.66 4.18 -6.30
CA LEU A 60 14.38 5.28 -6.94
C LEU A 60 14.25 5.09 -8.45
N GLN A 61 13.56 6.02 -9.11
CA GLN A 61 13.57 6.09 -10.57
C GLN A 61 14.99 6.45 -11.02
N LYS A 62 15.47 5.82 -12.10
CA LYS A 62 16.80 6.10 -12.66
C LYS A 62 16.95 7.62 -12.84
N PRO A 63 18.07 8.23 -12.42
CA PRO A 63 18.32 9.63 -12.72
C PRO A 63 18.24 9.86 -14.24
N PRO A 64 17.76 11.02 -14.69
CA PRO A 64 17.74 11.35 -16.11
C PRO A 64 19.16 11.19 -16.68
N GLN A 65 19.29 10.38 -17.73
CA GLN A 65 20.56 10.22 -18.43
C GLN A 65 20.82 11.52 -19.18
N LEU A 66 21.89 12.24 -18.78
CA LEU A 66 22.42 13.44 -19.43
C LEU A 66 23.11 13.09 -20.74
#